data_AF-A0A4Q3RF23-F1
#
_entry.id   AF-A0A4Q3RF23-F1
#
_cell.length_a   1.000
_cell.length_b   1.000
_cell.length_c   1.000
_cell.angle_alpha   90.00
_cell.angle_beta   90.00
_cell.angle_gamma   90.00
#
_symmetry.space_group_name_H-M   'P 1'
#
loop_
_entity.id
_entity.type
_entity.pdbx_description
1 polymer ?
#
loop_
_entity_poly.entity_id
_entity_poly.type
_entity_poly.pdbx_seq_one_letter_code
_entity_poly.pdbx_strand_id
1 'polypeptide(L)'
;MTTAVHHKIIFLTGALLLLIATATAAYLAEPWWLLLPLGCAVITALILHPNLLFDVLLFTIPWSSEFQFSSGFGTDLPDEPLMLLMAFSAIFLLILRQHQWFKRSLHPLLILLLVQFLWLTVSVAFSTHFLLSVKYFLAKSWYLLAFVAAPLLLWQSKASIKRSFAVLLVSMLLVTSVTLVRHAITGFTFSTINHALEPFFRNHVN
;
A
#
# COMPACT_ATOMS: atom_id res chain seq x y z
N MET A 1 -23.28 -14.31 -24.54
CA MET A 1 -22.28 -15.38 -24.70
C MET A 1 -20.91 -15.03 -24.12
N THR A 2 -20.42 -13.79 -24.24
CA THR A 2 -19.10 -13.35 -23.75
C THR A 2 -18.94 -13.37 -22.22
N THR A 3 -20.01 -13.10 -21.47
CA THR A 3 -19.99 -13.10 -20.00
C THR A 3 -19.81 -14.49 -19.42
N ALA A 4 -20.52 -15.50 -19.93
CA ALA A 4 -20.41 -16.88 -19.46
C ALA A 4 -19.00 -17.48 -19.66
N VAL A 5 -18.32 -17.09 -20.75
CA VAL A 5 -16.94 -17.51 -21.03
C VAL A 5 -15.97 -16.90 -20.03
N HIS A 6 -16.12 -15.61 -19.68
CA HIS A 6 -15.27 -14.96 -18.68
C HIS A 6 -15.39 -15.61 -17.28
N HIS A 7 -16.61 -15.93 -16.84
CA HIS A 7 -16.82 -16.58 -15.54
C HIS A 7 -16.21 -17.98 -15.51
N LYS A 8 -16.30 -18.73 -16.62
CA LYS A 8 -15.65 -20.05 -16.74
C LYS A 8 -14.13 -19.94 -16.71
N ILE A 9 -13.54 -18.95 -17.38
CA ILE A 9 -12.08 -18.75 -17.37
C ILE A 9 -11.60 -18.40 -15.95
N ILE A 10 -12.26 -17.46 -15.26
CA ILE A 10 -11.90 -17.08 -13.87
C ILE A 10 -12.04 -18.27 -12.92
N PHE A 11 -13.11 -19.06 -13.06
CA PHE A 11 -13.31 -20.26 -12.26
C PHE A 11 -12.22 -21.31 -12.52
N LEU A 12 -11.88 -21.57 -13.79
CA LEU A 12 -10.85 -22.53 -14.17
C LEU A 12 -9.46 -22.10 -13.73
N THR A 13 -9.11 -20.82 -13.87
CA THR A 13 -7.81 -20.31 -13.41
C THR A 13 -7.71 -20.35 -11.88
N GLY A 14 -8.78 -19.99 -11.17
CA GLY A 14 -8.84 -20.09 -9.71
C GLY A 14 -8.74 -21.55 -9.22
N ALA A 15 -9.47 -22.47 -9.86
CA ALA A 15 -9.42 -23.89 -9.52
C ALA A 15 -8.05 -24.52 -9.81
N LEU A 16 -7.42 -24.17 -10.94
CA LEU A 16 -6.07 -24.63 -11.27
C LEU A 16 -5.04 -24.11 -10.27
N LEU A 17 -5.13 -22.83 -9.90
CA LEU A 17 -4.21 -22.23 -8.93
C LEU A 17 -4.38 -22.84 -7.53
N LEU A 18 -5.60 -23.14 -7.11
CA LEU A 18 -5.88 -23.88 -5.87
C LEU A 18 -5.31 -25.31 -5.93
N LEU A 19 -5.50 -26.02 -7.04
CA LEU A 19 -4.95 -27.36 -7.22
C LEU A 19 -3.42 -27.36 -7.14
N ILE A 20 -2.76 -26.43 -7.83
CA ILE A 20 -1.30 -26.28 -7.77
C ILE A 20 -0.85 -26.00 -6.33
N ALA A 21 -1.49 -25.05 -5.65
CA ALA A 21 -1.15 -24.70 -4.26
C ALA A 21 -1.35 -25.86 -3.28
N THR A 22 -2.41 -26.65 -3.44
CA THR A 22 -2.64 -27.84 -2.60
C THR A 22 -1.63 -28.95 -2.89
N ALA A 23 -1.28 -29.16 -4.15
CA ALA A 23 -0.27 -30.15 -4.55
C ALA A 23 1.12 -29.76 -4.05
N THR A 24 1.51 -28.49 -4.12
CA THR A 24 2.80 -28.01 -3.60
C THR A 24 2.82 -28.04 -2.07
N ALA A 25 1.74 -27.65 -1.39
CA ALA A 25 1.63 -27.76 0.06
C ALA A 25 1.78 -29.22 0.54
N ALA A 26 1.14 -30.16 -0.16
CA ALA A 26 1.24 -31.59 0.14
C ALA A 26 2.64 -32.16 -0.14
N TYR A 27 3.27 -31.76 -1.25
CA TYR A 27 4.60 -32.23 -1.64
C TYR A 27 5.71 -31.71 -0.72
N LEU A 28 5.65 -30.43 -0.35
CA LEU A 28 6.64 -29.79 0.52
C LEU A 28 6.35 -29.97 2.01
N ALA A 29 5.21 -30.58 2.38
CA ALA A 29 4.71 -30.70 3.76
C ALA A 29 4.58 -29.35 4.49
N GLU A 30 4.29 -28.29 3.74
CA GLU A 30 4.35 -26.91 4.20
C GLU A 30 3.00 -26.22 3.93
N PRO A 31 2.19 -25.90 4.96
CA PRO A 31 0.81 -25.47 4.76
C PRO A 31 0.67 -24.01 4.27
N TRP A 32 1.72 -23.19 4.36
CA TRP A 32 1.68 -21.77 3.99
C TRP A 32 1.37 -21.54 2.50
N TRP A 33 1.67 -22.52 1.63
CA TRP A 33 1.31 -22.46 0.21
C TRP A 33 -0.21 -22.39 -0.03
N LEU A 34 -1.04 -22.86 0.91
CA LEU A 34 -2.50 -22.76 0.83
C LEU A 34 -3.01 -21.31 0.97
N LEU A 35 -2.18 -20.40 1.48
CA LEU A 35 -2.51 -18.97 1.54
C LEU A 35 -2.38 -18.29 0.18
N LEU A 36 -1.66 -18.88 -0.77
CA LEU A 36 -1.40 -18.26 -2.08
C LEU A 36 -2.69 -18.03 -2.89
N PRO A 37 -3.61 -19.02 -3.05
CA PRO A 37 -4.90 -18.79 -3.70
C PRO A 37 -5.75 -17.73 -3.03
N LEU A 38 -5.76 -17.72 -1.68
CA LEU A 38 -6.50 -16.74 -0.91
C LEU A 38 -5.92 -15.33 -1.13
N GLY A 39 -4.59 -15.20 -1.07
CA GLY A 39 -3.89 -13.94 -1.34
C GLY A 39 -4.16 -13.41 -2.74
N CYS A 40 -4.08 -14.27 -3.76
CA CYS A 40 -4.41 -13.89 -5.14
C CYS A 40 -5.89 -13.44 -5.29
N ALA A 41 -6.82 -14.13 -4.63
CA ALA A 41 -8.23 -13.76 -4.64
C ALA A 41 -8.45 -12.38 -3.99
N VAL A 42 -7.82 -12.13 -2.83
CA VAL A 42 -7.87 -10.83 -2.13
C VAL A 42 -7.28 -9.73 -3.01
N ILE A 43 -6.09 -9.93 -3.58
CA ILE A 43 -5.44 -8.95 -4.46
C ILE A 43 -6.34 -8.63 -5.66
N THR A 44 -6.94 -9.65 -6.28
CA THR A 44 -7.85 -9.47 -7.41
C THR A 44 -9.08 -8.66 -7.00
N ALA A 45 -9.70 -8.98 -5.86
CA ALA A 45 -10.84 -8.25 -5.34
C ALA A 45 -10.50 -6.78 -5.05
N LEU A 46 -9.31 -6.50 -4.51
CA LEU A 46 -8.85 -5.14 -4.23
C LEU A 46 -8.60 -4.34 -5.52
N ILE A 47 -7.98 -4.95 -6.54
CA ILE A 47 -7.78 -4.29 -7.86
C ILE A 47 -9.12 -3.96 -8.51
N LEU A 48 -10.11 -4.86 -8.43
CA LEU A 48 -11.45 -4.65 -8.97
C LEU A 48 -12.22 -3.55 -8.22
N HIS A 49 -11.87 -3.30 -6.96
CA HIS A 49 -12.48 -2.30 -6.10
C HIS A 49 -11.45 -1.29 -5.58
N PRO A 50 -10.95 -0.36 -6.42
CA PRO A 50 -9.85 0.53 -6.06
C PRO A 50 -10.19 1.50 -4.90
N ASN A 51 -11.47 1.81 -4.71
CA ASN A 51 -11.95 2.54 -3.53
C ASN A 51 -11.72 1.77 -2.23
N LEU A 52 -11.99 0.46 -2.24
CA LEU A 52 -11.77 -0.41 -1.08
C LEU A 52 -10.26 -0.60 -0.85
N LEU A 53 -9.49 -0.83 -1.92
CA LEU A 53 -8.03 -0.90 -1.84
C LEU A 53 -7.42 0.35 -1.18
N PHE A 54 -7.87 1.54 -1.59
CA PHE A 54 -7.39 2.77 -1.00
C PHE A 54 -7.78 2.92 0.48
N ASP A 55 -9.02 2.57 0.85
CA ASP A 55 -9.45 2.61 2.25
C ASP A 55 -8.70 1.56 3.10
N VAL A 56 -8.42 0.36 2.56
CA VAL A 56 -7.58 -0.66 3.23
C VAL A 56 -6.16 -0.15 3.42
N LEU A 57 -5.55 0.44 2.39
CA LEU A 57 -4.24 1.07 2.48
C LEU A 57 -4.21 2.11 3.61
N LEU A 58 -5.17 3.04 3.63
CA LEU A 58 -5.27 4.07 4.68
C LEU A 58 -5.46 3.48 6.07
N PHE A 59 -6.27 2.41 6.18
CA PHE A 59 -6.46 1.71 7.44
C PHE A 59 -5.16 1.07 7.92
N THR A 60 -4.34 0.51 7.02
CA THR A 60 -3.12 -0.21 7.41
C THR A 60 -1.93 0.67 7.73
N ILE A 61 -1.88 1.93 7.27
CA ILE A 61 -0.71 2.81 7.49
C ILE A 61 -0.30 2.90 8.97
N PRO A 62 -1.21 3.18 9.94
CA PRO A 62 -0.81 3.28 11.35
C PRO A 62 -0.37 1.95 11.98
N TRP A 63 -0.69 0.83 11.32
CA TRP A 63 -0.33 -0.52 11.76
C TRP A 63 0.88 -1.07 11.02
N SER A 64 1.51 -0.24 10.16
CA SER A 64 2.72 -0.68 9.47
C SER A 64 3.87 -0.86 10.45
N SER A 65 4.71 -1.84 10.16
CA SER A 65 5.94 -2.12 10.90
C SER A 65 7.09 -2.36 9.94
N GLU A 66 8.26 -1.85 10.30
CA GLU A 66 9.50 -2.10 9.56
C GLU A 66 9.85 -3.60 9.64
N PHE A 67 9.87 -4.28 8.51
CA PHE A 67 10.29 -5.67 8.41
C PHE A 67 11.63 -5.77 7.68
N GLN A 68 12.65 -6.31 8.36
CA GLN A 68 13.98 -6.54 7.77
C GLN A 68 14.11 -7.98 7.29
N PHE A 69 14.21 -8.19 5.98
CA PHE A 69 14.50 -9.52 5.41
C PHE A 69 16.01 -9.83 5.45
N SER A 70 16.86 -8.81 5.30
CA SER A 70 18.32 -8.92 5.38
C SER A 70 18.95 -7.58 5.78
N SER A 71 20.27 -7.56 6.02
CA SER A 71 21.03 -6.40 6.52
C SER A 71 20.95 -5.12 5.67
N GLY A 72 20.45 -5.20 4.43
CA GLY A 72 20.25 -4.05 3.54
C GLY A 72 18.92 -4.04 2.79
N PHE A 73 17.98 -4.93 3.15
CA PHE A 73 16.66 -5.01 2.53
C PHE A 73 15.59 -5.08 3.62
N GLY A 74 14.99 -3.92 3.89
CA GLY A 74 13.80 -3.78 4.70
C GLY A 74 12.64 -3.27 3.84
N THR A 75 11.42 -3.59 4.27
CA THR A 75 10.17 -3.08 3.69
C THR A 75 9.21 -2.79 4.84
N ASP A 76 8.27 -1.89 4.61
CA ASP A 76 7.21 -1.63 5.57
C ASP A 76 6.01 -2.54 5.25
N LEU A 77 5.62 -3.38 6.21
CA LEU A 77 4.51 -4.33 6.06
C LEU A 77 3.33 -3.92 6.94
N PRO A 78 2.08 -3.95 6.41
CA PRO A 78 1.68 -4.35 5.05
C PRO A 78 1.55 -3.18 4.05
N ASP A 79 1.92 -1.97 4.45
CA ASP A 79 1.60 -0.73 3.71
C ASP A 79 2.36 -0.61 2.40
N GLU A 80 3.65 -0.94 2.33
CA GLU A 80 4.45 -0.80 1.10
C GLU A 80 3.95 -1.71 -0.03
N PRO A 81 3.65 -3.01 0.20
CA PRO A 81 2.98 -3.84 -0.81
C PRO A 81 1.60 -3.30 -1.25
N LEU A 82 0.79 -2.81 -0.32
CA LEU A 82 -0.53 -2.24 -0.63
C LEU A 82 -0.40 -0.93 -1.42
N MET A 83 0.62 -0.14 -1.13
CA MET A 83 0.95 1.10 -1.82
C MET A 83 1.37 0.84 -3.26
N LEU A 84 2.22 -0.18 -3.50
CA LEU A 84 2.55 -0.64 -4.84
C LEU A 84 1.29 -1.09 -5.61
N LEU A 85 0.44 -1.89 -4.97
CA LEU A 85 -0.81 -2.36 -5.58
C LEU A 85 -1.73 -1.18 -5.96
N MET A 86 -1.85 -0.19 -5.08
CA MET A 86 -2.61 1.03 -5.32
C MET A 86 -1.98 1.88 -6.43
N ALA A 87 -0.65 1.97 -6.49
CA ALA A 87 0.07 2.69 -7.54
C ALA A 87 -0.19 2.08 -8.94
N PHE A 88 -0.10 0.75 -9.07
CA PHE A 88 -0.45 0.07 -10.32
C PHE A 88 -1.92 0.27 -10.70
N SER A 89 -2.82 0.19 -9.72
CA SER A 89 -4.25 0.44 -9.92
C SER A 89 -4.51 1.89 -10.36
N ALA A 90 -3.78 2.87 -9.81
CA ALA A 90 -3.86 4.27 -10.19
C ALA A 90 -3.37 4.50 -11.63
N ILE A 91 -2.24 3.89 -12.03
CA ILE A 91 -1.75 3.93 -13.42
C ILE A 91 -2.81 3.36 -14.37
N PHE A 92 -3.37 2.19 -14.04
CA PHE A 92 -4.40 1.56 -14.85
C PHE A 92 -5.64 2.47 -15.02
N LEU A 93 -6.10 3.10 -13.93
CA LEU A 93 -7.21 4.06 -13.99
C LEU A 93 -6.88 5.31 -14.80
N LEU A 94 -5.65 5.82 -14.74
CA LEU A 94 -5.20 6.97 -15.54
C LEU A 94 -5.23 6.65 -17.04
N ILE A 95 -4.74 5.47 -17.44
CA ILE A 95 -4.77 5.02 -18.83
C ILE A 95 -6.21 4.93 -19.33
N LEU A 96 -7.10 4.31 -18.55
CA LEU A 96 -8.51 4.15 -18.91
C LEU A 96 -9.28 5.49 -18.95
N ARG A 97 -8.90 6.48 -18.14
CA ARG A 97 -9.62 7.75 -17.98
C ARG A 97 -8.85 8.96 -18.51
N GLN A 98 -7.86 8.75 -19.38
CA GLN A 98 -6.93 9.78 -19.86
C GLN A 98 -7.63 11.07 -20.31
N HIS A 99 -8.72 10.96 -21.07
CA HIS A 99 -9.42 12.11 -21.66
C HIS A 99 -10.11 13.02 -20.65
N GLN A 100 -10.45 12.51 -19.46
CA GLN A 100 -11.11 13.30 -18.41
C GLN A 100 -10.11 14.13 -17.60
N TRP A 101 -8.85 13.68 -17.55
CA TRP A 101 -7.81 14.32 -16.73
C TRP A 101 -7.17 15.53 -17.41
N PHE A 102 -6.84 15.43 -18.69
CA PHE A 102 -6.17 16.52 -19.43
C PHE A 102 -7.02 17.81 -19.55
N LYS A 103 -8.32 17.76 -19.24
CA LYS A 103 -9.21 18.92 -19.27
C LYS A 103 -9.22 19.74 -17.97
N ARG A 104 -8.58 19.25 -16.91
CA ARG A 104 -8.62 19.88 -15.59
C ARG A 104 -7.40 20.75 -15.36
N SER A 105 -7.60 22.00 -14.97
CA SER A 105 -6.50 22.88 -14.57
C SER A 105 -5.76 22.28 -13.36
N LEU A 106 -4.44 22.18 -13.48
CA LEU A 106 -3.59 21.67 -12.42
C LEU A 106 -3.50 22.70 -11.29
N HIS A 107 -3.68 22.25 -10.05
CA HIS A 107 -3.53 23.12 -8.88
C HIS A 107 -2.05 23.48 -8.68
N PRO A 108 -1.70 24.69 -8.21
CA PRO A 108 -0.30 25.10 -7.98
C PRO A 108 0.50 24.12 -7.12
N LEU A 109 -0.13 23.54 -6.10
CA LEU A 109 0.51 22.51 -5.25
C LEU A 109 0.89 21.25 -6.03
N LEU A 110 0.07 20.83 -6.99
CA LEU A 110 0.38 19.67 -7.83
C LEU A 110 1.51 20.00 -8.80
N ILE A 111 1.54 21.21 -9.34
CA ILE A 111 2.67 21.69 -10.17
C ILE A 111 3.96 21.68 -9.36
N LEU A 112 3.94 22.18 -8.12
CA LEU A 112 5.10 22.16 -7.24
C LEU A 112 5.61 20.74 -6.97
N LEU A 113 4.70 19.78 -6.73
CA LEU A 113 5.06 18.36 -6.56
C LEU A 113 5.69 17.77 -7.83
N LEU A 114 5.16 18.10 -9.02
CA LEU A 114 5.72 17.64 -10.29
C LEU A 114 7.10 18.25 -10.55
N VAL A 115 7.30 19.53 -10.23
CA VAL A 115 8.60 20.20 -10.32
C VAL A 115 9.61 19.57 -9.36
N GLN A 116 9.20 19.28 -8.13
CA GLN A 116 10.05 18.58 -7.16
C GLN A 116 10.43 17.18 -7.65
N PHE A 117 9.48 16.44 -8.22
CA PHE A 117 9.74 15.11 -8.77
C PHE A 117 10.64 15.16 -10.01
N LEU A 118 10.48 16.16 -10.87
CA LEU A 118 11.39 16.38 -12.00
C LEU A 118 12.82 16.70 -11.52
N TRP A 119 12.94 17.55 -10.50
CA TRP A 119 14.23 17.85 -9.88
C TRP A 119 14.86 16.61 -9.23
N LEU A 120 14.04 15.73 -8.64
CA LEU A 120 14.50 14.45 -8.15
C LEU A 120 15.09 13.58 -9.28
N THR A 121 14.45 13.52 -10.45
CA THR A 121 14.98 12.80 -11.61
C THR A 121 16.36 13.30 -12.00
N VAL A 122 16.57 14.62 -12.04
CA VAL A 122 17.88 15.23 -12.32
C VAL A 122 18.89 14.81 -11.24
N SER A 123 18.51 14.92 -9.96
CA SER A 123 19.40 14.58 -8.84
C SER A 123 19.82 13.11 -8.86
N VAL A 124 18.92 12.20 -9.24
CA VAL A 124 19.22 10.76 -9.37
C VAL A 124 20.17 10.49 -10.54
N ALA A 125 20.00 11.19 -11.66
CA ALA A 125 20.86 11.05 -12.84
C ALA A 125 22.32 11.45 -12.57
N PHE A 126 22.56 12.41 -11.67
CA PHE A 126 23.91 12.89 -11.30
C PHE A 126 24.40 12.35 -9.95
N SER A 127 23.75 11.34 -9.39
CA SER A 127 24.12 10.79 -8.08
C SER A 127 25.37 9.93 -8.13
N THR A 128 26.25 10.07 -7.12
CA THR A 128 27.41 9.20 -6.90
C THR A 128 27.01 7.77 -6.57
N HIS A 129 25.89 7.57 -5.86
CA HIS A 129 25.35 6.26 -5.50
C HIS A 129 24.12 5.91 -6.34
N PHE A 130 24.32 5.79 -7.66
CA PHE A 130 23.24 5.65 -8.65
C PHE A 130 22.20 4.58 -8.31
N LEU A 131 22.61 3.36 -7.95
CA LEU A 131 21.69 2.26 -7.62
C LEU A 131 20.80 2.57 -6.42
N LEU A 132 21.35 3.20 -5.38
CA LEU A 132 20.58 3.59 -4.19
C LEU A 132 19.58 4.70 -4.53
N SER A 133 20.01 5.66 -5.35
CA SER A 133 19.16 6.75 -5.82
C SER A 133 18.03 6.27 -6.74
N VAL A 134 18.25 5.24 -7.57
CA VAL A 134 17.19 4.62 -8.37
C VAL A 134 16.15 3.92 -7.49
N LYS A 135 16.58 3.18 -6.46
CA LYS A 135 15.65 2.58 -5.48
C LYS A 135 14.80 3.64 -4.80
N TYR A 136 15.42 4.74 -4.36
CA TYR A 136 14.71 5.88 -3.78
C TYR A 136 13.74 6.55 -4.77
N PHE A 137 14.14 6.72 -6.02
CA PHE A 137 13.29 7.27 -7.08
C PHE A 137 12.03 6.42 -7.32
N LEU A 138 12.21 5.09 -7.40
CA LEU A 138 11.12 4.15 -7.53
C LEU A 138 10.18 4.23 -6.32
N ALA A 139 10.75 4.26 -5.11
CA ALA A 139 9.98 4.45 -3.89
C ALA A 139 9.13 5.73 -3.95
N LYS A 140 9.75 6.87 -4.24
CA LYS A 140 9.01 8.13 -4.40
C LYS A 140 7.93 8.08 -5.48
N SER A 141 8.13 7.31 -6.54
CA SER A 141 7.15 7.17 -7.63
C SER A 141 5.86 6.50 -7.16
N TRP A 142 5.94 5.33 -6.51
CA TRP A 142 4.73 4.66 -6.04
C TRP A 142 4.05 5.38 -4.88
N TYR A 143 4.80 6.11 -4.05
CA TYR A 143 4.23 7.02 -3.04
C TYR A 143 3.37 8.13 -3.68
N LEU A 144 3.89 8.81 -4.72
CA LEU A 144 3.11 9.85 -5.43
C LEU A 144 1.89 9.26 -6.12
N LEU A 145 2.02 8.08 -6.73
CA LEU A 145 0.89 7.42 -7.39
C LEU A 145 -0.18 7.00 -6.38
N ALA A 146 0.19 6.42 -5.25
CA ALA A 146 -0.75 5.93 -4.24
C ALA A 146 -1.41 7.07 -3.46
N PHE A 147 -0.66 8.11 -3.05
CA PHE A 147 -1.18 9.15 -2.15
C PHE A 147 -1.51 10.48 -2.81
N VAL A 148 -1.10 10.71 -4.05
CA VAL A 148 -1.48 11.91 -4.82
C VAL A 148 -2.41 11.53 -5.96
N ALA A 149 -1.97 10.64 -6.86
CA ALA A 149 -2.77 10.30 -8.05
C ALA A 149 -4.05 9.53 -7.69
N ALA A 150 -3.98 8.50 -6.84
CA ALA A 150 -5.14 7.69 -6.47
C ALA A 150 -6.28 8.50 -5.84
N PRO A 151 -6.08 9.31 -4.78
CA PRO A 151 -7.17 10.12 -4.24
C PRO A 151 -7.75 11.12 -5.25
N LEU A 152 -6.94 11.70 -6.14
CA LEU A 152 -7.45 12.56 -7.22
C LEU A 152 -8.32 11.80 -8.25
N LEU A 153 -8.09 10.50 -8.43
CA LEU A 153 -8.88 9.62 -9.31
C LEU A 153 -10.15 9.09 -8.64
N LEU A 154 -10.08 8.81 -7.33
CA LEU A 154 -11.11 8.11 -6.57
C LEU A 154 -12.08 9.06 -5.86
N TRP A 155 -11.61 10.20 -5.35
CA TRP A 155 -12.45 11.15 -4.62
C TRP A 155 -13.23 12.06 -5.56
N GLN A 156 -14.33 11.54 -6.07
CA GLN A 156 -15.28 12.27 -6.91
C GLN A 156 -16.33 13.05 -6.10
N SER A 157 -16.40 12.82 -4.79
CA SER A 157 -17.38 13.44 -3.91
C SER A 157 -16.78 13.80 -2.55
N LYS A 158 -17.39 14.79 -1.87
CA LYS A 158 -17.04 15.10 -0.47
C LYS A 158 -17.24 13.91 0.46
N ALA A 159 -18.18 13.01 0.14
CA ALA A 159 -18.43 11.81 0.94
C ALA A 159 -17.23 10.84 0.88
N SER A 160 -16.60 10.66 -0.29
CA SER A 160 -15.41 9.82 -0.43
C SER A 160 -14.24 10.33 0.42
N ILE A 161 -14.03 11.65 0.43
CA ILE A 161 -12.99 12.29 1.25
C ILE A 161 -13.28 12.07 2.74
N LYS A 162 -14.52 12.32 3.19
CA LYS A 162 -14.93 12.09 4.58
C LYS A 162 -14.74 10.63 5.01
N ARG A 163 -15.07 9.67 4.12
CA ARG A 163 -14.90 8.24 4.38
C ARG A 163 -13.42 7.90 4.58
N SER A 164 -12.56 8.26 3.63
CA SER A 164 -11.13 7.97 3.71
C SER A 164 -10.48 8.66 4.93
N PHE A 165 -10.88 9.90 5.25
CA PHE A 165 -10.48 10.57 6.48
C PHE A 165 -10.92 9.81 7.74
N ALA A 166 -12.18 9.39 7.80
CA ALA A 166 -12.71 8.64 8.94
C ALA A 166 -11.99 7.30 9.12
N VAL A 167 -11.68 6.59 8.03
CA VAL A 167 -10.94 5.33 8.05
C VAL A 167 -9.54 5.53 8.66
N LEU A 168 -8.79 6.51 8.17
CA LEU A 168 -7.46 6.82 8.71
C LEU A 168 -7.54 7.26 10.18
N LEU A 169 -8.50 8.12 10.51
CA LEU A 169 -8.70 8.61 11.88
C LEU A 169 -9.01 7.46 12.85
N VAL A 170 -9.97 6.60 12.50
CA VAL A 170 -10.34 5.45 13.32
C VAL A 170 -9.14 4.51 13.48
N SER A 171 -8.42 4.21 12.40
CA SER A 171 -7.23 3.35 12.48
C SER A 171 -6.16 3.93 13.39
N MET A 172 -5.84 5.22 13.25
CA MET A 172 -4.86 5.90 14.07
C MET A 172 -5.28 5.93 15.54
N LEU A 173 -6.56 6.19 15.82
CA LEU A 173 -7.09 6.15 17.18
C LEU A 173 -6.98 4.77 17.80
N LEU A 174 -7.27 3.70 17.04
CA LEU A 174 -7.16 2.34 17.53
C LEU A 174 -5.71 1.98 17.90
N VAL A 175 -4.75 2.20 16.99
CA VAL A 175 -3.35 1.86 17.29
C VAL A 175 -2.80 2.71 18.45
N THR A 176 -3.15 4.00 18.49
CA THR A 176 -2.76 4.89 19.58
C THR A 176 -3.36 4.44 20.91
N SER A 177 -4.63 4.02 20.93
CA SER A 177 -5.28 3.50 22.13
C SER A 177 -4.60 2.23 22.62
N VAL A 178 -4.22 1.32 21.72
CA VAL A 178 -3.47 0.11 22.06
C VAL A 178 -2.12 0.48 22.70
N THR A 179 -1.37 1.40 22.11
CA THR A 179 -0.11 1.89 22.66
C THR A 179 -0.29 2.55 24.02
N LEU A 180 -1.31 3.39 24.20
CA LEU A 180 -1.58 4.06 25.47
C LEU A 180 -1.95 3.06 26.57
N VAL A 181 -2.77 2.05 26.28
CA VAL A 181 -3.11 1.00 27.24
C VAL A 181 -1.86 0.21 27.63
N ARG A 182 -1.00 -0.16 26.67
CA ARG A 182 0.27 -0.85 26.94
C ARG A 182 1.17 -0.01 27.85
N HIS A 183 1.28 1.28 27.57
CA HIS A 183 2.11 2.18 28.34
C HIS A 183 1.55 2.48 29.74
N ALA A 184 0.23 2.51 29.88
CA ALA A 184 -0.44 2.67 31.16
C ALA A 184 -0.13 1.51 32.12
N ILE A 185 -0.08 0.27 31.61
CA ILE A 185 0.25 -0.93 32.40
C ILE A 185 1.67 -0.85 32.96
N THR A 186 2.60 -0.17 32.27
CA THR A 186 3.98 0.04 32.72
C THR A 186 4.18 1.33 33.53
N GLY A 187 3.09 2.02 33.89
CA GLY A 187 3.12 3.23 34.71
C GLY A 187 3.60 4.48 33.98
N PHE A 188 3.50 4.51 32.63
CA PHE A 188 3.94 5.65 31.81
C PHE A 188 5.41 6.06 32.03
N THR A 189 6.30 5.10 32.33
CA THR A 189 7.71 5.40 32.61
C THR A 189 8.50 5.59 31.32
N PHE A 190 9.43 6.55 31.31
CA PHE A 190 10.25 6.82 30.11
C PHE A 190 11.01 5.59 29.60
N SER A 191 11.48 4.70 30.47
CA SER A 191 12.20 3.48 30.08
C SER A 191 11.33 2.46 29.34
N THR A 192 10.00 2.54 29.44
CA THR A 192 9.08 1.54 28.87
C THR A 192 8.31 2.04 27.65
N ILE A 193 8.45 3.31 27.28
CA ILE A 193 7.72 3.91 26.15
C ILE A 193 8.02 3.19 24.83
N ASN A 194 9.30 2.84 24.58
CA ASN A 194 9.72 2.19 23.34
C ASN A 194 9.04 0.82 23.19
N HIS A 195 9.00 0.01 24.24
CA HIS A 195 8.29 -1.27 24.22
C HIS A 195 6.77 -1.13 24.08
N ALA A 196 6.18 -0.06 24.61
CA ALA A 196 4.74 0.18 24.42
C ALA A 196 4.38 0.56 22.97
N LEU A 197 5.33 1.18 22.26
CA LEU A 197 5.21 1.62 20.87
C LEU A 197 5.47 0.51 19.85
N GLU A 198 6.26 -0.50 20.20
CA GLU A 198 6.56 -1.65 19.34
C GLU A 198 5.29 -2.49 19.03
N PRO A 199 5.15 -3.03 17.79
CA PRO A 199 6.07 -2.89 16.65
C PRO A 199 5.76 -1.70 15.72
N PHE A 200 4.73 -0.90 16.01
CA PHE A 200 4.14 0.03 15.03
C PHE A 200 4.83 1.39 14.98
N PHE A 201 5.35 1.87 16.11
CA PHE A 201 6.04 3.16 16.16
C PHE A 201 7.47 2.96 16.62
N ARG A 202 8.43 3.40 15.81
CA ARG A 202 9.84 3.41 16.19
C ARG A 202 10.18 4.76 16.83
N ASN A 203 10.77 4.72 18.02
CA ASN A 203 11.44 5.89 18.57
C ASN A 203 12.86 5.99 17.98
N HIS A 204 13.25 7.16 17.50
CA HIS A 204 14.60 7.40 16.97
C HIS A 204 15.56 7.93 18.05
N VAL A 205 15.09 8.08 19.28
CA VAL A 205 15.91 8.43 20.45
C VAL A 205 16.30 7.13 21.15
N ASN A 206 17.55 6.71 20.92
CA ASN A 206 18.22 5.63 21.65
C ASN A 206 18.96 6.19 22.85
#